data_AF-C3YWI2-F1
#
_entry.id   AF-C3YWI2-F1
#
_cell.length_a   1.000
_cell.length_b   1.000
_cell.length_c   1.000
_cell.angle_alpha   90.00
_cell.angle_beta   90.00
_cell.angle_gamma   90.00
#
_symmetry.space_group_name_H-M   'P 1'
#
loop_
_entity.id
_entity.type
_entity.pdbx_description
1 polymer ?
#
loop_
_entity_poly.entity_id
_entity_poly.type
_entity_poly.pdbx_seq_one_letter_code
_entity_poly.pdbx_strand_id
1 'polypeptide(L)'
;MKCLLAASRDGNTTEEKITFGGQGTGPGKFDQNPGVAVSADHEIFVTDLFNRRVQVYNMRGVHLRLFPTIVPGDNETMLPFGVAIDGEGHLWVVGRTNFYLLQPNGSFLQSFGTEKGVEISYVTTDNDGRILLTENLGTGMMSKYGHVKASDGVHVYDRIGHWLFKFGALGGEDRLRLPRGICVDASGNVFVADEGRGSV
;
A
#
# COMPACT_ATOMS: atom_id res chain seq x y z
N MET A 1 -3.09 20.13 -5.27
CA MET A 1 -3.25 19.83 -3.83
C MET A 1 -3.47 18.33 -3.69
N LYS A 2 -2.58 17.58 -3.02
CA LYS A 2 -2.81 16.18 -2.64
C LYS A 2 -2.96 16.18 -1.11
N CYS A 3 -4.10 15.72 -0.60
CA CYS A 3 -4.43 15.71 0.82
C CYS A 3 -4.98 14.32 1.20
N LEU A 4 -4.66 13.87 2.42
CA LEU A 4 -5.23 12.67 3.01
C LEU A 4 -6.47 13.10 3.82
N LEU A 5 -7.59 12.38 3.65
CA LEU A 5 -8.82 12.58 4.41
C LEU A 5 -9.00 11.42 5.39
N ALA A 6 -9.21 11.73 6.66
CA ALA A 6 -9.66 10.78 7.67
C ALA A 6 -11.11 11.14 8.08
N ALA A 7 -11.98 10.14 8.22
CA ALA A 7 -13.38 10.32 8.64
C ALA A 7 -13.69 9.42 9.85
N SER A 8 -14.55 9.90 10.77
CA SER A 8 -14.98 9.19 11.98
C SER A 8 -16.23 8.31 11.73
N ARG A 9 -16.41 7.27 12.54
CA ARG A 9 -17.28 6.10 12.28
C ARG A 9 -18.77 6.30 12.65
N ASP A 10 -19.14 7.37 13.32
CA ASP A 10 -20.36 7.36 14.17
C ASP A 10 -21.63 7.89 13.49
N GLY A 11 -21.59 8.24 12.20
CA GLY A 11 -22.78 8.55 11.39
C GLY A 11 -23.63 9.76 11.85
N ASN A 12 -23.22 10.44 12.91
CA ASN A 12 -23.88 11.62 13.46
C ASN A 12 -22.83 12.67 13.82
N THR A 13 -23.09 13.92 13.42
CA THR A 13 -22.36 15.18 13.74
C THR A 13 -20.99 15.44 13.08
N THR A 14 -20.88 16.66 12.53
CA THR A 14 -19.69 17.37 12.02
C THR A 14 -18.45 16.54 11.73
N GLU A 15 -18.22 16.19 10.47
CA GLU A 15 -16.95 15.62 10.01
C GLU A 15 -15.79 16.54 10.41
N GLU A 16 -14.98 16.12 11.40
CA GLU A 16 -13.70 16.77 11.64
C GLU A 16 -12.75 16.35 10.51
N LYS A 17 -12.74 17.16 9.46
CA LYS A 17 -11.83 16.97 8.33
C LYS A 17 -10.42 17.40 8.75
N ILE A 18 -9.57 16.41 8.94
CA ILE A 18 -8.14 16.63 9.18
C ILE A 18 -7.43 16.62 7.83
N THR A 19 -6.62 17.63 7.57
CA THR A 19 -5.79 17.73 6.36
C THR A 19 -4.38 18.13 6.74
N PHE A 20 -3.41 17.30 6.37
CA PHE A 20 -1.99 17.54 6.61
C PHE A 20 -1.18 17.24 5.35
N GLY A 21 0.05 17.77 5.29
CA GLY A 21 0.96 17.55 4.17
C GLY A 21 1.31 18.79 3.36
N GLY A 22 1.43 18.59 2.05
CA GLY A 22 1.83 19.57 1.04
C GLY A 22 3.00 19.06 0.20
N GLN A 23 3.20 19.62 -0.99
CA GLN A 23 4.29 19.21 -1.88
C GLN A 23 5.65 19.60 -1.27
N GLY A 24 6.63 18.70 -1.37
CA GLY A 24 8.02 18.99 -0.99
C GLY A 24 8.76 17.76 -0.45
N THR A 25 10.04 17.98 -0.09
CA THR A 25 10.96 16.93 0.33
C THR A 25 11.21 16.90 1.85
N GLY A 26 10.80 17.94 2.58
CA GLY A 26 10.96 18.04 4.04
C GLY A 26 9.98 17.15 4.82
N PRO A 27 10.20 16.95 6.14
CA PRO A 27 9.25 16.27 7.02
C PRO A 27 7.85 16.93 6.96
N GLY A 28 6.79 16.13 6.93
CA GLY A 28 5.43 16.64 6.78
C GLY A 28 5.09 17.13 5.36
N LYS A 29 5.99 16.95 4.38
CA LYS A 29 5.76 17.22 2.95
C LYS A 29 5.90 15.93 2.14
N PHE A 30 5.30 15.89 0.97
CA PHE A 30 5.26 14.68 0.15
C PHE A 30 5.57 14.96 -1.31
N ASP A 31 6.11 13.95 -1.97
CA ASP A 31 6.25 13.88 -3.41
C ASP A 31 5.64 12.57 -3.90
N GLN A 32 4.33 12.65 -4.17
CA GLN A 32 3.42 11.56 -4.51
C GLN A 32 3.19 10.56 -3.37
N ASN A 33 1.93 10.42 -2.94
CA ASN A 33 1.53 9.57 -1.81
C ASN A 33 0.72 8.39 -2.35
N PRO A 34 1.31 7.20 -2.49
CA PRO A 34 0.62 6.10 -3.11
C PRO A 34 -0.13 5.22 -2.10
N GLY A 35 0.20 5.21 -0.80
CA GLY A 35 -0.45 4.34 0.18
C GLY A 35 -0.55 4.92 1.59
N VAL A 36 -1.52 4.41 2.36
CA VAL A 36 -1.78 4.76 3.76
C VAL A 36 -2.19 3.51 4.55
N ALA A 37 -1.70 3.39 5.79
CA ALA A 37 -2.16 2.42 6.77
C ALA A 37 -2.33 3.08 8.15
N VAL A 38 -3.20 2.53 8.99
CA VAL A 38 -3.42 3.01 10.36
C VAL A 38 -3.16 1.87 11.34
N SER A 39 -2.31 2.09 12.33
CA SER A 39 -2.00 1.09 13.36
C SER A 39 -3.06 1.07 14.48
N ALA A 40 -3.08 -0.02 15.24
CA ALA A 40 -3.88 -0.12 16.46
C ALA A 40 -3.50 0.95 17.51
N ASP A 41 -2.26 1.44 17.48
CA ASP A 41 -1.74 2.51 18.34
C ASP A 41 -2.08 3.93 17.84
N HIS A 42 -3.03 4.05 16.91
CA HIS A 42 -3.50 5.34 16.37
C HIS A 42 -2.42 6.14 15.63
N GLU A 43 -1.51 5.44 14.96
CA GLU A 43 -0.52 6.05 14.07
C GLU A 43 -0.89 5.82 12.61
N ILE A 44 -0.73 6.86 11.79
CA ILE A 44 -0.97 6.86 10.35
C ILE A 44 0.37 6.75 9.63
N PHE A 45 0.58 5.68 8.88
CA PHE A 45 1.74 5.45 8.05
C PHE A 45 1.41 5.82 6.61
N VAL A 46 2.23 6.67 6.00
CA VAL A 46 2.02 7.17 4.64
C VAL A 46 3.29 6.95 3.83
N THR A 47 3.18 6.24 2.71
CA THR A 47 4.29 6.12 1.77
C THR A 47 4.48 7.43 1.02
N ASP A 48 5.73 7.82 0.83
CA ASP A 48 6.13 9.05 0.15
C ASP A 48 7.08 8.65 -0.97
N LEU A 49 6.50 8.45 -2.16
CA LEU A 49 7.07 7.63 -3.23
C LEU A 49 8.40 8.18 -3.72
N PHE A 50 8.41 9.42 -4.19
CA PHE A 50 9.62 10.00 -4.80
C PHE A 50 10.61 10.52 -3.78
N ASN A 51 10.16 10.75 -2.54
CA ASN A 51 11.06 10.97 -1.41
C ASN A 51 11.58 9.66 -0.79
N ARG A 52 11.15 8.48 -1.29
CA ARG A 52 11.65 7.14 -0.92
C ARG A 52 11.67 6.88 0.58
N ARG A 53 10.55 7.19 1.23
CA ARG A 53 10.39 7.07 2.68
C ARG A 53 8.97 6.72 3.07
N VAL A 54 8.80 6.32 4.32
CA VAL A 54 7.52 6.28 5.00
C VAL A 54 7.51 7.39 6.05
N GLN A 55 6.41 8.13 6.11
CA GLN A 55 6.17 9.13 7.15
C GLN A 55 5.05 8.67 8.08
N VAL A 56 5.21 8.95 9.37
CA VAL A 56 4.29 8.52 10.42
C VAL A 56 3.68 9.74 11.10
N TYR A 57 2.37 9.71 11.30
CA TYR A 57 1.58 10.79 11.89
C TYR A 57 0.68 10.24 13.00
N ASN A 58 0.20 11.09 13.89
CA ASN A 58 -0.93 10.71 14.76
C ASN A 58 -2.27 10.95 14.06
N MET A 59 -3.36 10.53 14.69
CA MET A 59 -4.73 10.76 14.18
C MET A 59 -5.13 12.23 14.01
N ARG A 60 -4.38 13.17 14.60
CA ARG A 60 -4.56 14.63 14.42
C ARG A 60 -3.77 15.20 13.23
N GLY A 61 -3.07 14.36 12.47
CA GLY A 61 -2.25 14.78 11.33
C GLY A 61 -0.91 15.42 11.72
N VAL A 62 -0.46 15.28 12.97
CA VAL A 62 0.85 15.77 13.42
C VAL A 62 1.92 14.77 13.01
N HIS A 63 2.94 15.24 12.30
CA HIS A 63 4.09 14.42 11.91
C HIS A 63 4.88 13.97 13.16
N LEU A 64 5.05 12.66 13.32
CA LEU A 64 5.77 12.06 14.45
C LEU A 64 7.21 11.72 14.08
N ARG A 65 7.38 10.96 12.98
CA ARG A 65 8.69 10.46 12.53
C ARG A 65 8.64 10.06 11.06
N LEU A 66 9.81 9.78 10.49
CA LEU A 66 9.95 9.18 9.17
C LEU A 66 11.11 8.19 9.16
N PHE A 67 11.08 7.26 8.23
CA PHE A 67 12.21 6.37 7.97
C PHE A 67 12.35 6.11 6.47
N PRO A 68 13.60 5.97 5.98
CA PRO A 68 13.85 5.67 4.58
C PRO A 68 13.44 4.23 4.26
N THR A 69 13.11 3.97 3.00
CA THR A 69 12.78 2.62 2.55
C THR A 69 14.02 1.96 1.94
N ILE A 70 15.01 1.70 2.80
CA ILE A 70 16.32 1.14 2.42
C ILE A 70 16.14 -0.33 2.05
N VAL A 71 16.81 -0.74 0.98
CA VAL A 71 16.92 -2.14 0.59
C VAL A 71 18.18 -2.74 1.24
N PRO A 72 18.06 -3.76 2.12
CA PRO A 72 19.24 -4.33 2.76
C PRO A 72 20.21 -4.95 1.76
N GLY A 73 21.50 -4.71 1.96
CA GLY A 73 22.56 -5.19 1.05
C GLY A 73 22.72 -4.35 -0.22
N ASP A 74 21.91 -3.31 -0.38
CA ASP A 74 22.00 -2.33 -1.47
C ASP A 74 22.27 -0.94 -0.88
N ASN A 75 22.92 -0.07 -1.66
CA ASN A 75 23.03 1.35 -1.36
C ASN A 75 21.82 2.14 -1.89
N GLU A 76 20.84 1.46 -2.47
CA GLU A 76 19.61 2.05 -2.98
C GLU A 76 18.44 2.02 -1.98
N THR A 77 17.54 2.98 -2.18
CA THR A 77 16.23 3.03 -1.52
C THR A 77 15.15 2.66 -2.53
N MET A 78 14.21 1.81 -2.13
CA MET A 78 13.07 1.44 -2.96
C MET A 78 12.13 2.64 -3.19
N LEU A 79 11.32 2.58 -4.23
CA LEU A 79 10.12 3.41 -4.37
C LEU A 79 8.96 2.72 -3.62
N PRO A 80 8.44 3.27 -2.50
CA PRO A 80 7.37 2.63 -1.75
C PRO A 80 6.00 2.97 -2.35
N PHE A 81 5.36 1.98 -2.96
CA PHE A 81 4.04 2.10 -3.59
C PHE A 81 2.89 1.91 -2.59
N GLY A 82 3.01 0.98 -1.67
CA GLY A 82 1.93 0.65 -0.73
C GLY A 82 2.46 0.33 0.65
N VAL A 83 1.58 0.45 1.64
CA VAL A 83 1.86 0.09 3.02
C VAL A 83 0.63 -0.56 3.65
N ALA A 84 0.86 -1.61 4.45
CA ALA A 84 -0.16 -2.26 5.27
C ALA A 84 0.43 -2.64 6.63
N ILE A 85 -0.45 -2.91 7.60
CA ILE A 85 -0.07 -3.38 8.93
C ILE A 85 -0.78 -4.71 9.17
N ASP A 86 -0.05 -5.72 9.61
CA ASP A 86 -0.65 -7.03 9.94
C ASP A 86 -1.19 -7.10 11.38
N GLY A 87 -1.84 -8.21 11.70
CA GLY A 87 -2.43 -8.44 13.03
C GLY A 87 -1.41 -8.53 14.17
N GLU A 88 -0.12 -8.66 13.87
CA GLU A 88 0.98 -8.65 14.84
C GLU A 88 1.60 -7.25 14.99
N GLY A 89 1.12 -6.28 14.22
CA GLY A 89 1.61 -4.92 14.22
C GLY A 89 2.85 -4.70 13.35
N HIS A 90 3.24 -5.67 12.53
CA HIS A 90 4.35 -5.44 11.59
C HIS A 90 3.88 -4.67 10.37
N LEU A 91 4.82 -3.93 9.78
CA LEU A 91 4.58 -3.09 8.62
C LEU A 91 5.02 -3.81 7.35
N TRP A 92 4.12 -3.93 6.39
CA TRP A 92 4.38 -4.40 5.05
C TRP A 92 4.53 -3.21 4.11
N VAL A 93 5.71 -3.02 3.52
CA VAL A 93 5.97 -1.94 2.54
C VAL A 93 6.31 -2.55 1.19
N VAL A 94 5.60 -2.13 0.13
CA VAL A 94 5.74 -2.73 -1.19
C VAL A 94 6.39 -1.80 -2.20
N GLY A 95 7.29 -2.37 -2.97
CA GLY A 95 8.03 -1.76 -4.06
C GLY A 95 7.42 -2.12 -5.40
N ARG A 96 8.25 -2.15 -6.44
CA ARG A 96 7.79 -2.50 -7.79
C ARG A 96 7.71 -4.01 -8.00
N THR A 97 8.71 -4.75 -7.53
CA THR A 97 8.83 -6.22 -7.72
C THR A 97 9.17 -6.94 -6.43
N ASN A 98 9.17 -6.20 -5.32
CA ASN A 98 9.72 -6.59 -4.04
C ASN A 98 8.86 -6.00 -2.92
N PHE A 99 8.83 -6.65 -1.77
CA PHE A 99 8.10 -6.17 -0.60
C PHE A 99 8.85 -6.55 0.67
N TYR A 100 8.60 -5.79 1.73
CA TYR A 100 9.38 -5.86 2.96
C TYR A 100 8.49 -5.94 4.17
N LEU A 101 8.90 -6.79 5.11
CA LEU A 101 8.40 -6.83 6.46
C LEU A 101 9.32 -5.98 7.34
N LEU A 102 8.74 -5.00 8.02
CA LEU A 102 9.45 -4.06 8.89
C LEU A 102 8.76 -4.00 10.26
N GLN A 103 9.51 -3.58 11.28
CA GLN A 103 8.91 -3.09 12.52
C GLN A 103 8.25 -1.71 12.30
N PRO A 104 7.28 -1.28 13.13
CA PRO A 104 6.67 0.05 13.06
C PRO A 104 7.62 1.24 13.20
N ASN A 105 8.82 1.01 13.75
CA ASN A 105 9.88 2.02 13.82
C ASN A 105 10.70 2.14 12.52
N GLY A 106 10.41 1.30 11.51
CA GLY A 106 11.13 1.23 10.23
C GLY A 106 12.28 0.22 10.19
N SER A 107 12.55 -0.50 11.28
CA SER A 107 13.62 -1.51 11.30
C SER A 107 13.28 -2.67 10.37
N PHE A 108 14.23 -3.02 9.53
CA PHE A 108 14.08 -4.13 8.60
C PHE A 108 14.02 -5.50 9.31
N LEU A 109 13.07 -6.34 8.90
CA LEU A 109 12.97 -7.73 9.34
C LEU A 109 13.26 -8.69 8.18
N GLN A 110 12.52 -8.56 7.08
CA GLN A 110 12.63 -9.50 5.96
C GLN A 110 12.26 -8.87 4.61
N SER A 111 12.86 -9.39 3.54
CA SER A 111 12.60 -8.99 2.15
C SER A 111 12.07 -10.16 1.34
N PHE A 112 11.21 -9.84 0.39
CA PHE A 112 10.57 -10.80 -0.49
C PHE A 112 10.55 -10.27 -1.91
N GLY A 113 10.51 -11.21 -2.87
CA GLY A 113 10.43 -10.92 -4.29
C GLY A 113 9.18 -11.52 -4.89
N THR A 114 8.69 -10.87 -5.93
CA THR A 114 7.63 -11.41 -6.78
C THR A 114 8.20 -12.33 -7.86
N GLU A 115 7.36 -13.12 -8.51
CA GLU A 115 7.75 -13.90 -9.67
C GLU A 115 8.23 -12.99 -10.82
N LYS A 116 9.05 -13.53 -11.73
CA LYS A 116 9.63 -12.75 -12.84
C LYS A 116 8.53 -12.12 -13.70
N GLY A 117 8.55 -10.80 -13.79
CA GLY A 117 7.61 -10.03 -14.63
C GLY A 117 6.31 -9.63 -13.93
N VAL A 118 6.13 -9.99 -12.66
CA VAL A 118 5.05 -9.50 -11.82
C VAL A 118 5.46 -8.17 -11.23
N GLU A 119 4.62 -7.14 -11.40
CA GLU A 119 4.84 -5.83 -10.80
C GLU A 119 3.66 -5.44 -9.93
N ILE A 120 3.94 -5.11 -8.67
CA ILE A 120 2.94 -4.89 -7.61
C ILE A 120 2.83 -3.40 -7.26
N SER A 121 1.72 -3.01 -6.61
CA SER A 121 1.49 -1.61 -6.26
C SER A 121 0.88 -1.39 -4.86
N TYR A 122 -0.18 -2.11 -4.49
CA TYR A 122 -0.78 -1.99 -3.16
C TYR A 122 -0.72 -3.32 -2.41
N VAL A 123 -0.82 -3.22 -1.09
CA VAL A 123 -0.74 -4.34 -0.17
C VAL A 123 -1.84 -4.26 0.87
N THR A 124 -2.33 -5.41 1.29
CA THR A 124 -3.09 -5.60 2.52
C THR A 124 -2.74 -6.98 3.10
N THR A 125 -3.20 -7.25 4.30
CA THR A 125 -3.12 -8.57 4.92
C THR A 125 -4.51 -9.02 5.34
N ASP A 126 -4.76 -10.32 5.30
CA ASP A 126 -6.03 -10.86 5.77
C ASP A 126 -5.92 -11.41 7.21
N ASN A 127 -7.04 -11.90 7.73
CA ASN A 127 -7.13 -12.45 9.09
C ASN A 127 -6.25 -13.70 9.30
N ASP A 128 -5.89 -14.39 8.22
CA ASP A 128 -4.97 -15.54 8.25
C ASP A 128 -3.50 -15.08 8.15
N GLY A 129 -3.24 -13.78 8.05
CA GLY A 129 -1.91 -13.18 7.89
C GLY A 129 -1.33 -13.38 6.49
N ARG A 130 -2.13 -13.79 5.51
CA ARG A 130 -1.68 -13.83 4.12
C ARG A 130 -1.48 -12.41 3.61
N ILE A 131 -0.56 -12.26 2.67
CA ILE A 131 -0.18 -10.98 2.07
C ILE A 131 -0.85 -10.90 0.71
N LEU A 132 -1.68 -9.89 0.50
CA LEU A 132 -2.42 -9.70 -0.74
C LEU A 132 -1.86 -8.47 -1.47
N LEU A 133 -1.42 -8.68 -2.72
CA LEU A 133 -0.73 -7.69 -3.52
C LEU A 133 -1.46 -7.46 -4.84
N THR A 134 -1.78 -6.20 -5.15
CA THR A 134 -2.35 -5.86 -6.46
C THR A 134 -1.26 -5.75 -7.52
N GLU A 135 -1.36 -6.57 -8.57
CA GLU A 135 -0.57 -6.43 -9.79
C GLU A 135 -1.20 -5.32 -10.64
N ASN A 136 -0.57 -4.15 -10.60
CA ASN A 136 -0.97 -3.01 -11.41
C ASN A 136 0.22 -2.07 -11.61
N LEU A 137 1.14 -2.51 -12.46
CA LEU A 137 2.08 -1.60 -13.09
C LEU A 137 2.18 -1.93 -14.58
N GLY A 138 1.04 -1.81 -15.25
CA GLY A 138 1.01 -1.50 -16.67
C GLY A 138 1.46 -0.05 -16.87
N THR A 139 2.77 0.23 -16.76
CA THR A 139 3.40 1.52 -17.13
C THR A 139 2.73 2.79 -16.55
N GLY A 140 1.89 2.73 -15.51
CA GLY A 140 0.88 3.76 -15.25
C GLY A 140 1.16 4.76 -14.11
N MET A 141 2.11 4.49 -13.22
CA MET A 141 2.58 5.52 -12.26
C MET A 141 3.71 6.39 -12.82
N MET A 142 4.32 5.96 -13.94
CA MET A 142 5.39 6.68 -14.65
C MET A 142 5.07 7.00 -16.12
N SER A 143 4.01 6.43 -16.71
CA SER A 143 3.51 6.83 -18.02
C SER A 143 2.05 7.26 -17.91
N LYS A 144 1.72 8.31 -18.64
CA LYS A 144 0.44 9.03 -18.66
C LYS A 144 -0.77 8.16 -19.06
N TYR A 145 -0.58 6.90 -19.42
CA TYR A 145 -1.63 5.98 -19.85
C TYR A 145 -1.33 4.56 -19.32
N GLY A 146 -2.10 4.13 -18.31
CA GLY A 146 -2.03 2.78 -17.77
C GLY A 146 -2.44 1.76 -18.83
N HIS A 147 -1.56 0.82 -19.17
CA HIS A 147 -1.91 -0.27 -20.07
C HIS A 147 -2.49 -1.43 -19.24
N VAL A 148 -3.79 -1.70 -19.41
CA VAL A 148 -4.43 -2.88 -18.81
C VAL A 148 -3.73 -4.13 -19.34
N LYS A 149 -3.06 -4.88 -18.46
CA LYS A 149 -2.47 -6.16 -18.85
C LYS A 149 -3.47 -7.28 -18.60
N ALA A 150 -3.36 -8.31 -19.44
CA ALA A 150 -4.07 -9.56 -19.24
C ALA A 150 -3.82 -10.18 -17.86
N SER A 151 -2.63 -9.92 -17.32
CA SER A 151 -2.18 -10.42 -16.04
C SER A 151 -2.61 -9.56 -14.85
N ASP A 152 -3.28 -8.42 -14.99
CA ASP A 152 -3.65 -7.64 -13.80
C ASP A 152 -4.53 -8.48 -12.86
N GLY A 153 -4.28 -8.44 -11.55
CA GLY A 153 -4.98 -9.26 -10.56
C GLY A 153 -4.41 -9.12 -9.16
N VAL A 154 -4.88 -9.95 -8.23
CA VAL A 154 -4.39 -9.99 -6.85
C VAL A 154 -3.57 -11.26 -6.63
N HIS A 155 -2.31 -11.08 -6.25
CA HIS A 155 -1.44 -12.18 -5.81
C HIS A 155 -1.56 -12.37 -4.31
N VAL A 156 -1.60 -13.62 -3.89
CA VAL A 156 -1.70 -14.00 -2.48
C VAL A 156 -0.46 -14.78 -2.10
N TYR A 157 0.20 -14.35 -1.04
CA TYR A 157 1.36 -14.99 -0.45
C TYR A 157 1.05 -15.42 0.99
N ASP A 158 1.74 -16.45 1.49
CA ASP A 158 1.70 -16.78 2.91
C ASP A 158 2.52 -15.78 3.76
N ARG A 159 2.47 -15.93 5.09
CA ARG A 159 3.17 -15.07 6.06
C ARG A 159 4.69 -15.03 5.89
N ILE A 160 5.26 -16.04 5.23
CA ILE A 160 6.71 -16.18 5.01
C ILE A 160 7.10 -15.92 3.55
N GLY A 161 6.18 -15.37 2.75
CA GLY A 161 6.44 -14.90 1.39
C GLY A 161 6.43 -15.97 0.31
N HIS A 162 5.88 -17.16 0.56
CA HIS A 162 5.63 -18.11 -0.52
C HIS A 162 4.36 -17.74 -1.28
N TRP A 163 4.44 -17.77 -2.60
CA TRP A 163 3.28 -17.56 -3.46
C TRP A 163 2.26 -18.70 -3.30
N LEU A 164 0.99 -18.36 -3.14
CA LEU A 164 -0.10 -19.31 -2.97
C LEU A 164 -0.95 -19.42 -4.23
N PHE A 165 -1.54 -18.30 -4.66
CA PHE A 165 -2.41 -18.25 -5.83
C PHE A 165 -2.66 -16.80 -6.27
N LYS A 166 -3.40 -16.65 -7.36
CA LYS A 166 -3.83 -15.37 -7.91
C LYS A 166 -5.29 -15.41 -8.30
N PHE A 167 -6.00 -14.30 -8.10
CA PHE A 167 -7.39 -14.13 -8.54
C PHE A 167 -7.62 -12.76 -9.22
N GLY A 168 -8.77 -12.60 -9.87
CA GLY A 168 -9.13 -11.36 -10.57
C GLY A 168 -8.45 -11.14 -11.93
N ALA A 169 -7.67 -12.10 -12.42
CA ALA A 169 -7.01 -12.03 -13.74
C ALA A 169 -7.94 -12.33 -14.92
N LEU A 170 -7.48 -12.08 -16.16
CA LEU A 170 -8.24 -12.47 -17.36
C LEU A 170 -8.59 -13.95 -17.35
N GLY A 171 -9.87 -14.26 -17.63
CA GLY A 171 -10.38 -15.63 -17.80
C GLY A 171 -11.46 -16.06 -16.80
N GLY A 172 -11.72 -15.28 -15.75
CA GLY A 172 -12.82 -15.48 -14.79
C GLY A 172 -13.94 -14.43 -14.90
N GLU A 173 -15.09 -14.69 -14.26
CA GLU A 173 -16.21 -13.75 -14.20
C GLU A 173 -15.87 -12.47 -13.39
N ASP A 174 -14.97 -12.59 -12.40
CA ASP A 174 -14.56 -11.51 -11.47
C ASP A 174 -13.31 -10.75 -11.92
N ARG A 175 -13.16 -10.52 -13.23
CA ARG A 175 -11.95 -9.89 -13.80
C ARG A 175 -11.82 -8.42 -13.37
N LEU A 176 -10.67 -8.10 -12.78
CA LEU A 176 -10.23 -6.75 -12.44
C LEU A 176 -9.58 -6.04 -13.63
N ARG A 177 -9.72 -4.71 -13.69
CA ARG A 177 -9.04 -3.82 -14.64
C ARG A 177 -8.36 -2.69 -13.88
N LEU A 178 -7.03 -2.64 -13.92
CA LEU A 178 -6.25 -1.67 -13.16
C LEU A 178 -6.58 -1.71 -11.65
N PRO A 179 -6.43 -2.87 -10.98
CA PRO A 179 -6.69 -2.96 -9.54
C PRO A 179 -5.74 -2.03 -8.78
N ARG A 180 -6.26 -1.13 -7.95
CA ARG A 180 -5.46 -0.17 -7.17
C ARG A 180 -5.46 -0.55 -5.70
N GLY A 181 -6.13 0.27 -4.88
CA GLY A 181 -6.24 0.07 -3.45
C GLY A 181 -6.93 -1.25 -3.15
N ILE A 182 -6.43 -1.93 -2.13
CA ILE A 182 -6.93 -3.20 -1.65
C ILE A 182 -7.08 -3.12 -0.13
N CYS A 183 -8.15 -3.68 0.41
CA CYS A 183 -8.34 -3.82 1.85
C CYS A 183 -9.13 -5.08 2.19
N VAL A 184 -9.04 -5.51 3.44
CA VAL A 184 -9.78 -6.65 3.98
C VAL A 184 -10.64 -6.18 5.14
N ASP A 185 -11.89 -6.63 5.20
CA ASP A 185 -12.75 -6.38 6.37
C ASP A 185 -12.52 -7.41 7.50
N ALA A 186 -13.16 -7.17 8.64
CA ALA A 186 -13.05 -8.08 9.79
C ALA A 186 -13.58 -9.49 9.54
N SER A 187 -14.42 -9.69 8.51
CA SER A 187 -14.94 -11.01 8.13
C SER A 187 -14.03 -11.75 7.15
N GLY A 188 -12.95 -11.10 6.69
CA GLY A 188 -12.03 -11.65 5.70
C GLY A 188 -12.43 -11.38 4.24
N ASN A 189 -13.43 -10.52 3.99
CA ASN A 189 -13.80 -10.14 2.63
C ASN A 189 -12.75 -9.19 2.06
N VAL A 190 -12.33 -9.43 0.81
CA VAL A 190 -11.32 -8.62 0.12
C VAL A 190 -12.01 -7.64 -0.83
N PHE A 191 -11.70 -6.36 -0.68
CA PHE A 191 -12.20 -5.29 -1.54
C PHE A 191 -11.05 -4.72 -2.36
N VAL A 192 -11.23 -4.61 -3.68
CA VAL A 192 -10.21 -4.12 -4.61
C VAL A 192 -10.80 -3.04 -5.49
N ALA A 193 -10.25 -1.83 -5.43
CA ALA A 193 -10.70 -0.74 -6.29
C ALA A 193 -10.30 -0.99 -7.76
N ASP A 194 -11.28 -1.00 -8.67
CA ASP A 194 -11.11 -1.22 -10.12
C ASP A 194 -11.39 0.09 -10.89
N GLU A 195 -10.35 0.67 -11.50
CA GLU A 195 -10.47 1.93 -12.25
C GLU A 195 -11.08 1.72 -13.65
N GLY A 196 -11.04 0.50 -14.20
CA GLY A 196 -11.52 0.20 -15.54
C GLY A 196 -13.04 0.03 -15.66
N ARG A 197 -13.79 0.05 -14.54
CA ARG A 197 -15.26 -0.11 -14.54
C ARG A 197 -16.03 0.93 -13.72
N GLY A 198 -15.38 1.83 -12.98
CA GLY A 198 -16.09 2.77 -12.12
C GLY A 198 -16.82 2.10 -10.95
N SER A 199 -16.37 0.90 -10.55
CA SER A 199 -16.93 0.10 -9.47
C SER A 199 -15.83 -0.26 -8.47
N VAL A 200 -16.13 -0.15 -7.18
CA VAL A 200 -15.37 -0.75 -6.07
C VAL A 200 -15.90 -2.14 -5.82
#